data_AF-K9VGF7-F1
#
_entry.id   AF-K9VGF7-F1
#
_cell.length_a   1.000
_cell.length_b   1.000
_cell.length_c   1.000
_cell.angle_alpha   90.00
_cell.angle_beta   90.00
_cell.angle_gamma   90.00
#
_symmetry.space_group_name_H-M   'P 1'
#
loop_
_entity.id
_entity.type
_entity.pdbx_description
1 polymer ?
#
loop_
_entity_poly.entity_id
_entity_poly.type
_entity_poly.pdbx_seq_one_letter_code
_entity_poly.pdbx_strand_id
1 'polypeptide(L)' 'MKAYEFPAKVTDEGKIEFPDTLLKYLAANQQVRVIVLVQEPTDTEEENAAWQILAAEQLLAGYSEEDAIYDNI' A
#
# COMPACT_ATOMS: atom_id res chain seq x y z
N MET A 1 -11.97 14.24 2.63
CA MET A 1 -10.66 14.12 3.33
C MET A 1 -9.58 14.23 2.25
N LYS A 2 -8.49 14.97 2.48
CA LYS A 2 -7.38 15.09 1.53
C LYS A 2 -6.20 14.25 2.05
N ALA A 3 -5.63 13.42 1.21
CA ALA A 3 -4.42 12.66 1.51
C ALA A 3 -3.24 13.28 0.75
N TYR A 4 -2.07 13.27 1.39
CA TYR A 4 -0.82 13.71 0.79
C TYR A 4 0.14 12.52 0.83
N GLU A 5 0.61 12.11 -0.34
CA GLU A 5 1.61 11.05 -0.48
C GLU A 5 2.92 11.68 -0.95
N PHE A 6 4.00 11.30 -0.29
CA PHE A 6 5.35 11.75 -0.63
C PHE A 6 6.36 10.69 -0.18
N PRO A 7 7.46 10.50 -0.93
CA PRO A 7 8.53 9.65 -0.48
C PRO A 7 9.17 10.28 0.76
N ALA A 8 9.27 9.52 1.84
CA ALA A 8 9.90 9.94 3.08
C ALA A 8 10.90 8.89 3.54
N LYS A 9 12.00 9.32 4.14
CA LYS A 9 12.96 8.43 4.79
C LYS A 9 12.84 8.56 6.29
N VAL A 10 13.06 7.44 6.98
CA VAL A 10 13.26 7.42 8.42
C VAL A 10 14.72 7.82 8.67
N THR A 11 14.93 8.85 9.47
CA THR A 11 16.26 9.32 9.86
C THR A 11 16.90 8.35 10.85
N ASP A 12 18.20 8.48 11.09
CA ASP A 12 18.94 7.66 12.08
C ASP A 12 18.38 7.79 13.52
N GLU A 13 17.61 8.86 13.78
CA GLU A 13 16.91 9.10 15.05
C GLU A 13 15.52 8.41 15.13
N GLY A 14 15.12 7.68 14.08
CA GLY A 14 13.81 7.04 14.01
C GLY A 14 12.65 7.99 13.71
N LYS A 15 12.93 9.18 13.16
CA LYS A 15 11.91 10.18 12.79
C LYS A 15 11.64 10.16 11.30
N ILE A 16 10.40 10.43 10.90
CA ILE A 16 10.06 10.63 9.49
C ILE A 16 10.32 12.10 9.15
N GLU A 17 11.14 12.35 8.12
CA GLU A 17 11.35 13.71 7.62
C GLU A 17 10.10 14.21 6.90
N PHE A 18 9.58 15.37 7.31
CA PHE A 18 8.37 15.96 6.75
C PHE A 18 8.75 17.15 5.85
N PRO A 19 8.36 17.15 4.56
CA PRO A 19 8.67 18.25 3.66
C PRO A 19 8.06 19.58 4.13
N ASP A 20 8.87 20.65 4.13
CA ASP A 20 8.41 22.01 4.45
C ASP A 20 7.28 22.50 3.51
N THR A 21 7.24 21.96 2.30
CA THR A 21 6.17 22.25 1.33
C THR A 21 4.81 21.80 1.83
N LEU A 22 4.73 20.70 2.60
CA LEU A 22 3.47 20.20 3.16
C LEU A 22 3.01 21.00 4.37
N LEU A 23 3.94 21.56 5.15
CA LEU A 23 3.62 22.43 6.28
C LEU A 23 2.81 23.67 5.83
N LYS A 24 2.98 24.12 4.59
CA LYS A 24 2.19 25.23 4.00
C LYS A 24 0.72 24.88 3.77
N TYR A 25 0.40 23.60 3.60
CA TYR A 25 -0.97 23.13 3.35
C TYR A 25 -1.70 22.69 4.62
N LEU A 26 -0.98 22.52 5.73
CA LEU A 26 -1.52 22.14 7.02
C LEU A 26 -1.82 23.40 7.84
N ALA A 27 -3.07 23.56 8.28
CA ALA A 27 -3.41 24.65 9.18
C ALA A 27 -2.81 24.42 10.57
N ALA A 28 -2.42 25.49 11.26
CA ALA A 28 -1.90 25.41 12.63
C ALA A 28 -2.93 24.73 13.56
N ASN A 29 -2.45 23.83 14.43
CA ASN A 29 -3.26 23.04 15.36
C ASN A 29 -4.35 22.16 14.72
N GLN A 30 -4.24 21.85 13.43
CA GLN A 30 -5.16 20.94 12.77
C GLN A 30 -4.89 19.48 13.18
N GLN A 31 -5.94 18.77 13.62
CA GLN A 31 -5.85 17.34 13.84
C GLN A 31 -5.79 16.60 12.49
N VAL A 32 -4.80 15.72 12.33
CA VAL A 32 -4.60 14.93 11.11
C VAL A 32 -4.53 13.44 11.43
N ARG A 33 -4.90 12.61 10.46
CA ARG A 33 -4.68 11.15 10.49
C ARG A 33 -3.45 10.84 9.65
N VAL A 34 -2.47 10.18 10.24
CA VAL A 34 -1.23 9.77 9.56
C VAL A 34 -1.35 8.30 9.17
N ILE A 35 -0.98 7.97 7.94
CA ILE A 35 -0.83 6.60 7.45
C ILE A 35 0.63 6.49 6.99
N VAL A 36 1.35 5.48 7.48
CA VAL A 36 2.73 5.21 7.10
C VAL A 36 2.73 3.90 6.31
N LEU A 37 3.18 3.96 5.06
CA LEU A 37 3.43 2.78 4.24
C LEU A 37 4.93 2.53 4.20
N VAL A 38 5.34 1.34 4.61
CA VAL A 38 6.72 0.89 4.53
C VAL A 38 6.78 -0.10 3.37
N GLN A 39 7.71 0.12 2.44
CA GLN A 39 7.98 -0.89 1.41
C GLN A 39 8.63 -2.09 2.08
N GLU A 40 7.91 -3.20 2.11
CA GLU A 40 8.50 -4.46 2.57
C GLU A 40 9.50 -4.94 1.52
N PRO A 41 10.66 -5.47 1.94
CA PRO A 41 11.65 -6.02 1.01
C PRO A 41 11.12 -7.25 0.26
N THR A 42 9.92 -7.71 0.58
CA THR A 42 9.28 -8.88 0.02
C THR A 42 8.42 -8.60 -1.21
N ASP A 43 8.36 -7.36 -1.68
CA ASP A 43 7.93 -7.03 -3.05
C ASP A 43 8.95 -7.51 -4.13
N THR A 44 9.67 -8.59 -3.83
CA THR A 44 10.50 -9.35 -4.76
C THR A 44 9.61 -10.22 -5.64
N GLU A 45 10.09 -10.51 -6.86
CA GLU A 45 9.39 -11.43 -7.78
C GLU A 45 9.07 -12.79 -7.13
N GLU A 46 9.87 -13.22 -6.16
CA GLU A 46 9.71 -14.49 -5.45
C GLU A 46 8.48 -14.53 -4.54
N GLU A 47 8.20 -13.46 -3.78
CA GLU A 47 7.00 -13.44 -2.93
C GLU A 47 5.74 -13.23 -3.78
N ASN A 48 5.82 -12.42 -4.82
CA ASN A 48 4.76 -12.32 -5.82
C ASN A 48 4.44 -13.67 -6.45
N ALA A 49 5.45 -14.47 -6.80
CA ALA A 49 5.25 -15.82 -7.30
C ALA A 49 4.58 -16.74 -6.26
N ALA A 50 4.96 -16.63 -4.97
CA ALA A 50 4.32 -17.38 -3.89
C ALA A 50 2.84 -16.98 -3.71
N TRP A 51 2.52 -15.69 -3.80
CA TRP A 51 1.14 -15.19 -3.77
C TRP A 51 0.32 -15.68 -4.98
N GLN A 52 0.91 -15.71 -6.18
CA GLN A 52 0.26 -16.25 -7.38
C GLN A 52 -0.04 -17.75 -7.25
N ILE A 53 0.89 -18.53 -6.70
CA ILE A 53 0.69 -19.97 -6.45
C ILE A 53 -0.43 -20.17 -5.43
N LEU A 54 -0.41 -19.44 -4.30
CA LEU A 54 -1.46 -19.53 -3.29
C LEU A 54 -2.83 -19.13 -3.84
N ALA A 55 -2.91 -18.09 -4.69
CA ALA A 55 -4.14 -17.70 -5.36
C ALA A 55 -4.65 -18.81 -6.30
N ALA A 56 -3.77 -19.43 -7.09
CA ALA A 56 -4.15 -20.55 -7.96
C ALA A 56 -4.63 -21.77 -7.16
N GLU A 57 -3.97 -22.12 -6.06
CA GLU A 57 -4.27 -23.33 -5.29
C GLU A 57 -5.47 -23.18 -4.35
N GLN A 58 -5.68 -22.00 -3.76
CA GLN A 58 -6.69 -21.81 -2.70
C GLN A 58 -7.87 -20.96 -3.16
N LEU A 59 -7.64 -19.95 -3.99
CA LEU A 59 -8.68 -19.04 -4.44
C LEU A 59 -9.40 -19.59 -5.68
N LEU A 60 -8.63 -20.00 -6.70
CA LEU A 60 -9.14 -20.48 -7.98
C LEU A 60 -9.63 -21.93 -7.94
N ALA A 61 -9.19 -22.73 -6.98
CA ALA A 61 -9.65 -24.13 -6.85
C ALA A 61 -11.16 -24.25 -6.57
N GLY A 62 -11.79 -23.20 -6.03
CA GLY A 62 -13.24 -23.13 -5.85
C GLY A 62 -13.97 -22.28 -6.89
N TYR A 63 -13.24 -21.73 -7.88
CA TYR A 63 -13.81 -20.83 -8.89
C TYR A 63 -14.46 -21.66 -10.00
N SER A 64 -15.78 -21.55 -10.13
CA SER A 64 -16.54 -22.30 -11.13
C SER A 64 -16.64 -21.54 -12.46
N GLU A 65 -16.94 -22.25 -13.54
CA GLU A 65 -17.18 -21.61 -14.85
C GLU A 65 -18.38 -20.63 -14.81
N GLU A 66 -19.28 -20.80 -13.85
CA GLU A 66 -20.43 -19.92 -13.63
C GLU A 66 -20.01 -18.57 -13.02
N ASP A 67 -18.92 -18.55 -12.25
CA ASP A 67 -18.37 -17.35 -11.62
C ASP A 67 -17.55 -16.51 -12.62
N ALA A 68 -16.99 -17.14 -13.67
CA ALA A 68 -16.19 -16.50 -14.72
C ALA A 68 -16.96 -15.50 -15.61
N ILE A 69 -18.28 -15.40 -15.45
CA ILE A 69 -19.13 -14.44 -16.18
C ILE A 69 -18.71 -12.98 -15.88
N TYR A 70 -18.13 -12.73 -14.71
CA TYR A 70 -17.69 -11.39 -14.30
C TYR A 70 -16.26 -11.03 -14.72
N ASP A 71 -15.48 -11.98 -15.24
CA ASP A 71 -14.06 -11.74 -15.57
C ASP A 71 -13.87 -10.89 -16.84
N ASN A 72 -14.90 -10.82 -17.69
CA ASN A 72 -14.85 -10.18 -19.00
C ASN A 72 -15.58 -8.82 -19.07
N ILE A 73 -15.93 -8.22 -17.93
CA ILE A 73 -16.63 -6.91 -17.86
C ILE A 73 -15.67 -5.80 -17.46
#